data_AF-A0A534Z4U4-F1
#
_entry.id   AF-A0A534Z4U4-F1
#
_cell.length_a   1.000
_cell.length_b   1.000
_cell.length_c   1.000
_cell.angle_alpha   90.00
_cell.angle_beta   90.00
_cell.angle_gamma   90.00
#
_symmetry.space_group_name_H-M   'P 1'
#
loop_
_entity.id
_entity.type
_entity.pdbx_description
1 polymer ?
#
loop_
_entity_poly.entity_id
_entity_poly.type
_entity_poly.pdbx_seq_one_letter_code
_entity_poly.pdbx_strand_id
1 'polypeptide(L)'
;MPLDLLLDRCRRLEERAAAIYRSYATAARTDPPLCTLWTTLAREEDAHAHALATAQTKLGPLVGRRTHLDGWEEDLHEVELCLCIAEALGPAATRSQQLSAALDLELTELEALRHVLLAVSNQADVDSTVDHAALLAKRAADLSADPHVRLQAALLLARARVRSLRSEE
;
A
#
# COMPACT_ATOMS: atom_id res chain seq x y z
N MET A 1 -18.14 -0.87 -10.08
CA MET A 1 -18.65 -0.63 -8.70
C MET A 1 -18.92 0.86 -8.43
N PRO A 2 -19.92 1.24 -7.59
CA PRO A 2 -20.13 2.63 -7.15
C PRO A 2 -18.89 3.24 -6.46
N LEU A 3 -18.61 4.52 -6.76
CA LEU A 3 -17.42 5.23 -6.29
C LEU A 3 -17.35 5.36 -4.76
N ASP A 4 -18.48 5.57 -4.10
CA ASP A 4 -18.54 5.65 -2.63
C ASP A 4 -18.18 4.31 -1.95
N LEU A 5 -18.60 3.19 -2.54
CA LEU A 5 -18.22 1.85 -2.09
C LEU A 5 -16.75 1.55 -2.34
N LEU A 6 -16.20 1.98 -3.49
CA LEU A 6 -14.78 1.81 -3.80
C LEU A 6 -13.88 2.61 -2.86
N LEU A 7 -14.22 3.87 -2.59
CA LEU A 7 -13.50 4.71 -1.62
C LEU A 7 -13.48 4.07 -0.23
N ASP A 8 -14.64 3.60 0.23
CA ASP A 8 -14.78 2.94 1.53
C ASP A 8 -14.02 1.61 1.61
N ARG A 9 -14.06 0.82 0.53
CA ARG A 9 -13.32 -0.44 0.45
C ARG A 9 -11.82 -0.19 0.46
N CYS A 10 -11.32 0.70 -0.40
CA CYS A 10 -9.89 1.04 -0.43
C CYS A 10 -9.41 1.59 0.91
N ARG A 11 -10.18 2.50 1.54
CA ARG A 11 -9.85 3.03 2.87
C ARG A 11 -9.62 1.90 3.88
N ARG A 12 -10.50 0.89 3.90
CA ARG A 12 -10.33 -0.27 4.79
C ARG A 12 -9.10 -1.12 4.45
N LEU A 13 -8.72 -1.21 3.19
CA LEU A 13 -7.51 -1.95 2.78
C LEU A 13 -6.26 -1.23 3.29
N GLU A 14 -6.20 0.10 3.15
CA GLU A 14 -5.11 0.92 3.72
C GLU A 14 -5.04 0.79 5.25
N GLU A 15 -6.19 0.84 5.95
CA GLU A 15 -6.24 0.67 7.41
C GLU A 15 -5.72 -0.70 7.86
N ARG A 16 -5.98 -1.76 7.07
CA ARG A 16 -5.48 -3.11 7.32
C ARG A 16 -3.96 -3.18 7.11
N ALA A 17 -3.46 -2.62 6.00
CA ALA A 17 -2.02 -2.52 5.74
C ALA A 17 -1.30 -1.80 6.89
N ALA A 18 -1.82 -0.65 7.32
CA ALA A 18 -1.31 0.10 8.46
C ALA A 18 -1.26 -0.74 9.75
N ALA A 19 -2.30 -1.53 10.02
CA ALA A 19 -2.36 -2.40 11.20
C ALA A 19 -1.30 -3.52 11.16
N ILE A 20 -1.09 -4.12 9.99
CA ILE A 20 -0.03 -5.13 9.78
C ILE A 20 1.34 -4.50 10.07
N TYR A 21 1.64 -3.35 9.48
CA TYR A 21 2.92 -2.68 9.68
C TYR A 21 3.14 -2.24 11.13
N ARG A 22 2.12 -1.78 11.86
CA ARG A 22 2.23 -1.54 13.32
C ARG A 22 2.54 -2.80 14.12
N SER A 23 1.96 -3.93 13.71
CA SER A 23 2.25 -5.24 14.33
C SER A 23 3.71 -5.63 14.11
N TYR A 24 4.21 -5.51 12.88
CA TYR A 24 5.61 -5.78 12.56
C TYR A 24 6.57 -4.82 13.27
N ALA A 25 6.25 -3.54 13.36
CA ALA A 25 7.02 -2.56 14.13
C ALA A 25 7.13 -2.97 15.61
N THR A 26 6.04 -3.45 16.20
CA THR A 26 6.03 -3.93 17.59
C THR A 26 6.91 -5.17 17.77
N ALA A 27 6.87 -6.11 16.83
CA ALA A 27 7.74 -7.29 16.84
C ALA A 27 9.23 -6.94 16.64
N ALA A 28 9.52 -5.91 15.85
CA ALA A 28 10.88 -5.46 15.53
C ALA A 28 11.48 -4.47 16.54
N ARG A 29 10.89 -4.26 17.73
CA ARG A 29 11.36 -3.25 18.71
C ARG A 29 12.84 -3.34 19.09
N THR A 30 13.44 -4.52 19.02
CA THR A 30 14.86 -4.76 19.31
C THR A 30 15.77 -4.57 18.09
N ASP A 31 15.21 -4.27 16.92
CA ASP A 31 15.88 -3.97 15.65
C ASP A 31 15.44 -2.56 15.19
N PRO A 32 16.10 -1.49 15.67
CA PRO A 32 15.65 -0.12 15.45
C PRO A 32 15.50 0.29 13.97
N PRO A 33 16.39 -0.10 13.05
CA PRO A 33 16.19 0.15 11.62
C PRO A 33 14.90 -0.48 11.07
N LEU A 34 14.62 -1.73 11.42
CA LEU A 34 13.43 -2.45 10.94
C LEU A 34 12.15 -1.91 11.59
N CYS A 35 12.18 -1.62 12.89
CA CYS A 35 11.08 -0.96 13.59
C CYS A 35 10.75 0.41 12.97
N THR A 36 11.78 1.18 12.62
CA THR A 36 11.61 2.49 11.97
C THR A 36 10.96 2.34 10.60
N LEU A 37 11.42 1.39 9.78
CA LEU A 37 10.83 1.10 8.47
C LEU A 37 9.32 0.81 8.60
N TRP A 38 8.96 -0.15 9.46
CA TRP A 38 7.55 -0.53 9.66
C TRP A 38 6.70 0.59 10.24
N THR A 39 7.26 1.41 11.12
CA THR A 39 6.55 2.56 11.68
C THR A 39 6.28 3.64 10.63
N THR A 40 7.23 3.86 9.71
CA THR A 40 7.05 4.80 8.59
C THR A 40 5.95 4.32 7.66
N LEU A 41 6.03 3.07 7.20
CA LEU A 41 5.03 2.48 6.31
C LEU A 41 3.63 2.53 6.95
N ALA A 42 3.51 2.15 8.22
CA ALA A 42 2.23 2.25 8.93
C ALA A 42 1.60 3.65 8.92
N ARG A 43 2.43 4.70 9.05
CA ARG A 43 1.95 6.09 9.05
C ARG A 43 1.54 6.55 7.66
N GLU A 44 2.21 6.07 6.63
CA GLU A 44 1.86 6.36 5.24
C GLU A 44 0.50 5.75 4.91
N GLU A 45 0.27 4.49 5.27
CA GLU A 45 -1.04 3.86 5.06
C GLU A 45 -2.17 4.51 5.88
N ASP A 46 -1.88 4.98 7.10
CA ASP A 46 -2.84 5.79 7.86
C ASP A 46 -3.18 7.12 7.13
N ALA A 47 -2.19 7.75 6.48
CA ALA A 47 -2.39 8.97 5.71
C ALA A 47 -3.22 8.69 4.43
N HIS A 48 -2.95 7.59 3.74
CA HIS A 48 -3.73 7.13 2.58
C HIS A 48 -5.19 6.87 2.97
N ALA A 49 -5.43 6.14 4.05
CA ALA A 49 -6.78 5.92 4.58
C ALA A 49 -7.49 7.23 4.90
N HIS A 50 -6.79 8.18 5.52
CA HIS A 50 -7.34 9.50 5.84
C HIS A 50 -7.71 10.32 4.60
N ALA A 51 -6.89 10.28 3.56
CA ALA A 51 -7.17 10.94 2.28
C ALA A 51 -8.43 10.37 1.62
N LEU A 52 -8.58 9.04 1.61
CA LEU A 52 -9.77 8.36 1.08
C LEU A 52 -11.03 8.70 1.90
N ALA A 53 -10.93 8.75 3.23
CA ALA A 53 -12.04 9.18 4.10
C ALA A 53 -12.46 10.63 3.82
N THR A 54 -11.49 11.50 3.59
CA THR A 54 -11.71 12.91 3.23
C THR A 54 -12.39 13.02 1.87
N ALA A 55 -11.93 12.27 0.88
CA ALA A 55 -12.53 12.20 -0.45
C ALA A 55 -13.98 11.75 -0.37
N GLN A 56 -14.26 10.68 0.38
CA GLN A 56 -15.60 10.16 0.59
C GLN A 56 -16.53 11.20 1.25
N THR A 57 -16.05 11.93 2.25
CA THR A 57 -16.84 12.94 2.97
C THR A 57 -17.17 14.15 2.09
N LYS A 58 -16.23 14.56 1.23
CA LYS A 58 -16.42 15.67 0.29
C LYS A 58 -17.25 15.27 -0.93
N LEU A 59 -17.31 13.97 -1.23
CA LEU A 59 -18.15 13.44 -2.28
C LEU A 59 -19.64 13.65 -1.92
N GLY A 60 -20.36 14.42 -2.71
CA GLY A 60 -21.81 14.54 -2.54
C GLY A 60 -22.48 13.16 -2.65
N PRO A 61 -23.48 12.82 -1.82
CA PRO A 61 -24.08 11.47 -1.76
C PRO A 61 -24.69 10.95 -3.07
N LEU A 62 -25.04 11.87 -3.98
CA LEU A 62 -25.58 11.55 -5.31
C LEU A 62 -24.49 11.30 -6.35
N VAL A 63 -23.33 11.93 -6.22
CA VAL A 63 -22.19 11.76 -7.15
C VAL A 63 -21.54 10.40 -6.92
N GLY A 64 -21.35 10.01 -5.66
CA GLY A 64 -20.78 8.70 -5.30
C GLY A 64 -21.60 7.53 -5.81
N ARG A 65 -22.93 7.59 -5.65
CA ARG A 65 -23.84 6.53 -6.07
C ARG A 65 -24.07 6.43 -7.58
N ARG A 66 -23.81 7.50 -8.34
CA ARG A 66 -24.02 7.54 -9.80
C ARG A 66 -22.74 7.25 -10.59
N THR A 67 -21.58 7.53 -10.01
CA THR A 67 -20.29 7.28 -10.65
C THR A 67 -19.91 5.83 -10.42
N HIS A 68 -19.73 5.09 -11.52
CA HIS A 68 -19.30 3.69 -11.49
C HIS A 68 -17.90 3.60 -12.08
N LEU A 69 -17.01 2.89 -11.38
CA LEU A 69 -15.70 2.50 -11.87
C LEU A 69 -15.66 0.97 -11.88
N ASP A 70 -15.55 0.39 -13.06
CA ASP A 70 -15.55 -1.04 -13.28
C ASP A 70 -14.14 -1.50 -13.72
N GLY A 71 -13.83 -2.78 -13.52
CA GLY A 71 -12.55 -3.37 -13.94
C GLY A 71 -11.49 -3.44 -12.85
N TRP A 72 -11.83 -3.08 -11.61
CA TRP A 72 -10.94 -3.12 -10.45
C TRP A 72 -11.19 -4.32 -9.54
N GLU A 73 -12.17 -5.16 -9.89
CA GLU A 73 -12.60 -6.28 -9.05
C GLU A 73 -11.48 -7.32 -8.84
N GLU A 74 -10.69 -7.61 -9.88
CA GLU A 74 -9.57 -8.54 -9.81
C GLU A 74 -8.42 -7.96 -8.98
N ASP A 75 -8.04 -6.70 -9.21
CA ASP A 75 -6.98 -6.02 -8.45
C ASP A 75 -7.34 -5.91 -6.96
N LEU A 76 -8.60 -5.55 -6.65
CA LEU A 76 -9.08 -5.50 -5.26
C LEU A 76 -9.06 -6.87 -4.59
N HIS A 77 -9.35 -7.93 -5.35
CA HIS A 77 -9.27 -9.29 -4.84
C HIS A 77 -7.83 -9.70 -4.55
N GLU A 78 -6.89 -9.35 -5.41
CA GLU A 78 -5.46 -9.57 -5.21
C GLU A 78 -4.96 -8.85 -3.95
N VAL A 79 -5.29 -7.57 -3.78
CA VAL A 79 -4.96 -6.80 -2.58
C VAL A 79 -5.50 -7.47 -1.32
N GLU A 80 -6.76 -7.89 -1.34
CA GLU A 80 -7.38 -8.58 -0.20
C GLU A 80 -6.69 -9.90 0.13
N LEU A 81 -6.28 -10.66 -0.89
CA LEU A 81 -5.55 -11.91 -0.71
C LEU A 81 -4.18 -11.66 -0.06
N CYS A 82 -3.42 -10.70 -0.57
CA CYS A 82 -2.12 -10.31 -0.01
C CYS A 82 -2.25 -9.87 1.45
N LEU A 83 -3.27 -9.06 1.76
CA LEU A 83 -3.55 -8.65 3.15
C LEU A 83 -3.90 -9.84 4.04
N CYS A 84 -4.73 -10.78 3.57
CA CYS A 84 -5.07 -11.98 4.36
C CYS A 84 -3.84 -12.84 4.64
N ILE A 85 -2.94 -13.01 3.66
CA ILE A 85 -1.68 -13.73 3.84
C ILE A 85 -0.81 -13.02 4.89
N ALA A 86 -0.64 -11.71 4.76
CA ALA A 86 0.16 -10.90 5.66
C ALA A 86 -0.39 -10.90 7.11
N GLU A 87 -1.72 -10.84 7.27
CA GLU A 87 -2.42 -10.96 8.55
C GLU A 87 -2.21 -12.33 9.19
N ALA A 88 -2.29 -13.41 8.39
CA ALA A 88 -2.13 -14.78 8.87
C ALA A 88 -0.71 -15.08 9.36
N LEU A 89 0.31 -14.40 8.84
CA LEU A 89 1.70 -14.52 9.31
C LEU A 89 1.86 -14.07 10.78
N GLY A 90 1.10 -13.04 11.18
CA GLY A 90 1.13 -12.51 12.54
C GLY A 90 2.49 -11.90 12.96
N PRO A 91 2.62 -11.48 14.24
CA PRO A 91 3.82 -10.80 14.73
C PRO A 91 5.04 -11.72 14.90
N ALA A 92 4.84 -13.04 14.95
CA ALA A 92 5.91 -14.02 15.10
C ALA A 92 6.58 -14.40 13.77
N ALA A 93 6.10 -13.85 12.65
CA ALA A 93 6.67 -14.08 11.33
C ALA A 93 8.16 -13.73 11.30
N THR A 94 8.94 -14.53 10.58
CA THR A 94 10.35 -14.23 10.37
C THR A 94 10.50 -12.93 9.58
N ARG A 95 11.65 -12.27 9.71
CA ARG A 95 11.95 -11.04 8.96
C ARG A 95 11.73 -11.22 7.45
N SER A 96 12.17 -12.33 6.87
CA SER A 96 11.99 -12.59 5.43
C SER A 96 10.51 -12.72 5.04
N GLN A 97 9.69 -13.37 5.87
CA GLN A 97 8.25 -13.47 5.64
C GLN A 97 7.56 -12.10 5.73
N GLN A 98 7.94 -11.27 6.71
CA GLN A 98 7.42 -9.91 6.83
C GLN A 98 7.79 -9.05 5.62
N LEU A 99 9.07 -9.10 5.20
CA LEU A 99 9.55 -8.37 4.03
C LEU A 99 8.88 -8.84 2.74
N SER A 100 8.74 -10.16 2.54
CA SER A 100 8.02 -10.73 1.39
C SER A 100 6.59 -10.22 1.33
N ALA A 101 5.84 -10.35 2.44
CA ALA A 101 4.44 -9.95 2.48
C ALA A 101 4.25 -8.44 2.25
N ALA A 102 5.15 -7.62 2.79
CA ALA A 102 5.15 -6.18 2.53
C ALA A 102 5.43 -5.87 1.04
N LEU A 103 6.41 -6.54 0.42
CA LEU A 103 6.71 -6.36 -1.00
C LEU A 103 5.56 -6.82 -1.89
N ASP A 104 4.90 -7.93 -1.55
CA ASP A 104 3.72 -8.41 -2.27
C ASP A 104 2.58 -7.37 -2.22
N LEU A 105 2.37 -6.72 -1.07
CA LEU A 105 1.40 -5.62 -0.94
C LEU A 105 1.76 -4.43 -1.83
N GLU A 106 3.02 -3.97 -1.82
CA GLU A 106 3.47 -2.86 -2.67
C GLU A 106 3.46 -3.18 -4.18
N LEU A 107 3.55 -4.47 -4.54
CA LEU A 107 3.46 -4.90 -5.94
C LEU A 107 2.03 -4.89 -6.48
N THR A 108 1.02 -4.87 -5.61
CA THR A 108 -0.38 -4.75 -6.03
C THR A 108 -0.70 -3.39 -6.65
N GLU A 109 -1.94 -3.22 -7.13
CA GLU A 109 -2.45 -1.99 -7.72
C GLU A 109 -3.18 -1.07 -6.72
N LEU A 110 -3.04 -1.30 -5.41
CA LEU A 110 -3.73 -0.47 -4.39
C LEU A 110 -3.38 1.01 -4.49
N GLU A 111 -2.09 1.35 -4.64
CA GLU A 111 -1.63 2.72 -4.85
C GLU A 111 -2.22 3.34 -6.14
N ALA A 112 -2.22 2.59 -7.24
CA ALA A 112 -2.75 3.09 -8.51
C ALA A 112 -4.25 3.34 -8.43
N LEU A 113 -4.99 2.43 -7.79
CA LEU A 113 -6.42 2.59 -7.52
C LEU A 113 -6.68 3.81 -6.64
N ARG A 114 -5.90 4.01 -5.56
CA ARG A 114 -6.00 5.19 -4.71
C ARG A 114 -5.84 6.48 -5.52
N HIS A 115 -4.82 6.59 -6.36
CA HIS A 115 -4.61 7.76 -7.21
C HIS A 115 -5.82 8.04 -8.11
N VAL A 116 -6.38 7.01 -8.75
CA VAL A 116 -7.57 7.14 -9.60
C VAL A 116 -8.77 7.61 -8.78
N LEU A 117 -9.01 7.03 -7.61
CA LEU A 117 -10.14 7.38 -6.76
C LEU A 117 -10.06 8.82 -6.25
N LEU A 118 -8.88 9.29 -5.85
CA LEU A 118 -8.68 10.68 -5.40
C LEU A 118 -8.83 11.66 -6.57
N ALA A 119 -8.29 11.34 -7.74
CA ALA A 119 -8.45 12.17 -8.95
C ALA A 119 -9.93 12.30 -9.36
N VAL A 120 -10.67 11.19 -9.42
CA VAL A 120 -12.11 11.20 -9.74
C VAL A 120 -12.92 11.94 -8.68
N SER A 121 -12.44 11.94 -7.42
CA SER A 121 -13.05 12.67 -6.31
C SER A 121 -12.60 14.15 -6.22
N ASN A 122 -11.82 14.63 -7.19
CA ASN A 122 -11.21 15.96 -7.22
C ASN A 122 -10.48 16.29 -5.90
N GLN A 123 -9.79 15.31 -5.34
CA GLN A 123 -8.91 15.47 -4.20
C GLN A 123 -7.46 15.37 -4.66
N ALA A 124 -6.61 16.21 -4.08
CA ALA A 124 -5.18 16.01 -4.18
C ALA A 124 -4.82 14.72 -3.45
N ASP A 125 -3.91 13.96 -4.04
CA ASP A 125 -3.27 12.87 -3.32
C ASP A 125 -2.30 13.41 -2.27
N VAL A 126 -1.99 12.58 -1.28
CA VAL A 126 -0.96 12.89 -0.30
C VAL A 126 0.37 12.90 -1.05
N ASP A 127 1.00 14.07 -1.16
CA ASP A 127 2.35 14.22 -1.71
C ASP A 127 3.34 13.47 -0.81
N SER A 128 3.51 12.18 -1.11
CA SER A 128 4.50 11.32 -0.51
C SER A 128 5.86 11.72 -1.09
N THR A 129 6.52 12.70 -0.45
CA THR A 129 7.88 13.15 -0.81
C THR A 129 8.95 12.03 -0.80
N VAL A 130 8.60 10.84 -0.31
CA VAL A 130 9.45 9.65 -0.23
C VAL A 130 8.79 8.52 -0.99
N ASP A 131 9.45 7.99 -2.03
CA ASP A 131 9.04 6.74 -2.68
C ASP A 131 9.24 5.57 -1.70
N HIS A 132 8.23 5.29 -0.90
CA HIS A 132 8.25 4.30 0.18
C HIS A 132 8.36 2.88 -0.35
N ALA A 133 7.75 2.58 -1.51
CA ALA A 133 7.93 1.33 -2.23
C ALA A 133 9.41 1.13 -2.61
N ALA A 134 10.09 2.14 -3.14
CA ALA A 134 11.52 2.07 -3.42
C ALA A 134 12.37 1.96 -2.14
N LEU A 135 11.99 2.64 -1.06
CA LEU A 135 12.65 2.52 0.24
C LEU A 135 12.51 1.10 0.81
N LEU A 136 11.31 0.52 0.80
CA LEU A 136 11.05 -0.86 1.22
C LEU A 136 11.88 -1.82 0.39
N ALA A 137 11.86 -1.70 -0.94
CA ALA A 137 12.65 -2.57 -1.81
C ALA A 137 14.15 -2.50 -1.51
N LYS A 138 14.69 -1.28 -1.33
CA LYS A 138 16.10 -1.10 -0.97
C LYS A 138 16.41 -1.75 0.38
N ARG A 139 15.56 -1.54 1.39
CA ARG A 139 15.75 -2.14 2.71
C ARG A 139 15.61 -3.66 2.68
N ALA A 140 14.68 -4.20 1.90
CA ALA A 140 14.51 -5.64 1.75
C ALA A 140 15.73 -6.29 1.09
N ALA A 141 16.32 -5.64 0.09
CA ALA A 141 17.56 -6.07 -0.55
C ALA A 141 18.77 -6.03 0.40
N ASP A 142 18.84 -5.05 1.30
CA ASP A 142 19.91 -4.92 2.30
C ASP A 142 19.76 -5.92 3.46
N LEU A 143 18.52 -6.24 3.86
CA LEU A 143 18.21 -6.96 5.09
C LEU A 143 17.95 -8.46 4.91
N SER A 144 17.75 -8.92 3.67
CA SER A 144 17.42 -10.32 3.36
C SER A 144 18.35 -10.93 2.32
N ALA A 145 18.88 -12.11 2.64
CA ALA A 145 19.60 -12.95 1.68
C ALA A 145 18.67 -13.89 0.89
N ASP A 146 17.36 -13.89 1.18
CA ASP A 146 16.37 -14.74 0.51
C ASP A 146 16.23 -14.33 -0.97
N PRO A 147 16.46 -15.25 -1.93
CA PRO A 147 16.34 -14.95 -3.36
C PRO A 147 14.96 -14.44 -3.76
N HIS A 148 13.89 -14.90 -3.10
CA HIS A 148 12.53 -14.49 -3.42
C HIS A 148 12.29 -13.03 -3.05
N VAL A 149 12.66 -12.64 -1.82
CA VAL A 149 12.58 -11.25 -1.33
C VAL A 149 13.41 -10.32 -2.22
N ARG A 150 14.60 -10.76 -2.63
CA ARG A 150 15.47 -9.97 -3.53
C ARG A 150 14.89 -9.80 -4.93
N LEU A 151 14.22 -10.83 -5.46
CA LEU A 151 13.53 -10.73 -6.75
C LEU A 151 12.36 -9.75 -6.67
N GLN A 152 11.50 -9.86 -5.66
CA GLN A 152 10.38 -8.94 -5.44
C GLN A 152 10.85 -7.49 -5.30
N ALA A 153 11.89 -7.25 -4.50
CA ALA A 153 12.50 -5.94 -4.35
C ALA A 153 13.02 -5.39 -5.70
N ALA A 154 13.67 -6.23 -6.51
CA ALA A 154 14.16 -5.83 -7.82
C ALA A 154 13.02 -5.47 -8.80
N LEU A 155 11.91 -6.22 -8.77
CA LEU A 155 10.72 -5.92 -9.56
C LEU A 155 10.10 -4.57 -9.17
N LEU A 156 9.99 -4.29 -7.87
CA LEU A 156 9.44 -3.03 -7.38
C LEU A 156 10.31 -1.83 -7.76
N LEU A 157 11.65 -1.95 -7.64
CA LEU A 157 12.59 -0.93 -8.11
C LEU A 157 12.51 -0.71 -9.64
N ALA A 158 12.32 -1.78 -10.41
CA ALA A 158 12.14 -1.68 -11.85
C ALA A 158 10.83 -0.94 -12.21
N ARG A 159 9.74 -1.23 -11.49
CA ARG A 159 8.44 -0.55 -11.65
C ARG A 159 8.56 0.95 -11.37
N ALA A 160 9.20 1.32 -10.26
CA ALA A 160 9.45 2.73 -9.89
C ALA A 160 10.26 3.46 -10.99
N ARG A 161 11.30 2.83 -11.52
CA ARG A 161 12.11 3.40 -12.61
C ARG A 161 11.30 3.63 -13.89
N VAL A 162 10.44 2.68 -14.27
CA VAL A 162 9.57 2.84 -15.45
C VAL A 162 8.57 3.98 -15.26
N ARG A 163 7.99 4.12 -14.06
CA ARG A 163 7.09 5.23 -13.73
C ARG A 163 7.80 6.58 -13.84
N SER A 164 9.00 6.71 -13.27
CA SER A 164 9.81 7.94 -13.36
C SER A 164 10.09 8.38 -14.80
N LEU A 165 10.39 7.43 -15.70
CA LEU A 165 10.66 7.74 -17.11
C LEU A 165 9.43 8.26 -17.86
N ARG A 166 8.22 7.86 -17.44
CA ARG A 166 6.96 8.32 -18.07
C ARG A 166 6.49 9.68 -17.58
N SER A 167 6.97 10.14 -16.43
CA SER A 167 6.63 11.46 -15.88
C SER A 167 7.50 12.60 -16.43
N GLU A 168 8.56 12.28 -17.18
CA GLU A 168 9.47 13.23 -17.83
C GLU A 168 9.10 13.54 -19.30
N GLU A 169 8.05 12.91 -19.83
CA GLU A 169 7.46 13.14 -21.16
C GLU A 169 6.21 14.03 -21.10
#